data_AF-A0A959I008-F1
#
_entry.id   AF-A0A959I008-F1
#
_cell.length_a   1.000
_cell.length_b   1.000
_cell.length_c   1.000
_cell.angle_alpha   90.00
_cell.angle_beta   90.00
_cell.angle_gamma   90.00
#
_symmetry.space_group_name_H-M   'P 1'
#
loop_
_entity.id
_entity.type
_entity.pdbx_description
1 polymer ?
#
loop_
_entity_poly.entity_id
_entity_poly.type
_entity_poly.pdbx_seq_one_letter_code
_entity_poly.pdbx_strand_id
1 'polypeptide(L)'
;MNSTNTCQQVITVTELHNYEIRFPKDAQAICGEPNPDTILTNEIGCDILSVNVHDDTYTADADECYKILRRYRVINWCEWDGISTPIVISRDEDCDNNPGDEAVWVMVRPNGVTYVDRDNNENNNNPPVGTSRCTSLPKPNGHWARSTINTELTSVGHWEYTQVIKV
;
A
#
# COMPACT_ATOMS: atom_id res chain seq x y z
N MET A 1 61.85 8.03 8.71
CA MET A 1 60.91 9.16 8.88
C MET A 1 59.52 8.56 8.88
N ASN A 2 58.81 8.55 10.02
CA ASN A 2 57.44 8.03 10.07
C ASN A 2 56.48 9.19 9.83
N SER A 3 55.67 9.07 8.78
CA SER A 3 54.53 9.95 8.54
C SER A 3 53.47 9.69 9.61
N THR A 4 53.19 10.67 10.46
CA THR A 4 52.12 10.62 11.50
C THR A 4 50.77 11.10 10.95
N ASN A 5 50.57 11.04 9.64
CA ASN A 5 49.33 11.51 9.02
C ASN A 5 48.16 10.62 9.45
N THR A 6 47.20 11.21 10.17
CA THR A 6 45.91 10.59 10.46
C THR A 6 45.05 10.60 9.21
N CYS A 7 44.76 9.42 8.67
CA CYS A 7 43.83 9.26 7.56
C CYS A 7 42.41 9.18 8.15
N GLN A 8 41.55 10.15 7.81
CA GLN A 8 40.14 10.13 8.21
C GLN A 8 39.28 9.80 6.99
N GLN A 9 38.37 8.83 7.16
CA GLN A 9 37.30 8.56 6.21
C GLN A 9 35.98 8.94 6.86
N VAL A 10 35.16 9.72 6.17
CA VAL A 10 33.77 9.98 6.55
C VAL A 10 32.90 9.09 5.68
N ILE A 11 32.09 8.24 6.33
CA ILE A 11 31.08 7.42 5.68
C ILE A 11 29.72 7.97 6.10
N THR A 12 28.90 8.37 5.13
CA THR A 12 27.52 8.79 5.37
C THR A 12 26.61 7.62 5.06
N VAL A 13 25.82 7.19 6.04
CA VAL A 13 24.78 6.18 5.87
C VAL A 13 23.45 6.91 5.89
N THR A 14 22.63 6.70 4.85
CA THR A 14 21.28 7.27 4.75
C THR A 14 20.28 6.14 4.63
N GLU A 15 19.15 6.29 5.30
CA GLU A 15 18.01 5.38 5.17
C GLU A 15 17.41 5.52 3.77
N LEU A 16 17.14 4.37 3.14
CA LEU A 16 16.53 4.28 1.82
C LEU A 16 15.45 3.21 1.88
N HIS A 17 14.21 3.64 1.67
CA HIS A 17 13.05 2.75 1.66
C HIS A 17 12.74 2.31 0.24
N ASN A 18 12.56 1.02 0.05
CA ASN A 18 12.13 0.43 -1.21
C ASN A 18 11.29 -0.82 -0.94
N TYR A 19 9.98 -0.68 -0.99
CA TYR A 19 9.08 -1.79 -0.70
C TYR A 19 7.76 -1.65 -1.44
N GLU A 20 7.09 -2.79 -1.59
CA GLU A 20 5.82 -2.88 -2.29
C GLU A 20 4.81 -3.64 -1.43
N ILE A 21 3.56 -3.19 -1.47
CA ILE A 21 2.43 -3.81 -0.80
C ILE A 21 1.33 -3.97 -1.84
N ARG A 22 0.84 -5.19 -2.03
CA ARG A 22 -0.36 -5.46 -2.84
C ARG A 22 -1.51 -5.81 -1.90
N PHE A 23 -2.46 -4.89 -1.77
CA PHE A 23 -3.72 -5.14 -1.09
C PHE A 23 -4.66 -5.95 -1.99
N PRO A 24 -5.33 -6.98 -1.45
CA PRO A 24 -6.19 -7.83 -2.26
C PRO A 24 -7.51 -7.14 -2.57
N LYS A 25 -8.08 -7.47 -3.73
CA LYS A 25 -9.46 -7.11 -4.08
C LYS A 25 -10.47 -7.79 -3.15
N ASP A 26 -11.71 -7.34 -3.20
CA ASP A 26 -12.81 -8.01 -2.51
C ASP A 26 -13.04 -9.44 -3.01
N ALA A 27 -13.68 -10.23 -2.18
CA ALA A 27 -14.00 -11.61 -2.49
C ALA A 27 -15.47 -11.94 -2.22
N GLN A 28 -15.96 -12.96 -2.92
CA GLN A 28 -17.29 -13.50 -2.71
C GLN A 28 -17.24 -15.03 -2.66
N ALA A 29 -17.99 -15.62 -1.75
CA ALA A 29 -18.25 -17.04 -1.67
C ALA A 29 -19.76 -17.31 -1.59
N ILE A 30 -20.17 -18.54 -1.86
CA ILE A 30 -21.54 -19.01 -1.59
C ILE A 30 -21.46 -19.75 -0.25
N CYS A 31 -22.04 -19.19 0.81
CA CYS A 31 -22.30 -19.83 2.11
C CYS A 31 -21.33 -20.96 2.49
N GLY A 32 -20.33 -20.63 3.33
CA GLY A 32 -19.31 -21.58 3.75
C GLY A 32 -18.09 -20.86 4.30
N GLU A 33 -16.92 -21.49 4.24
CA GLU A 33 -15.65 -20.83 4.54
C GLU A 33 -15.12 -20.14 3.29
N PRO A 34 -14.98 -18.79 3.26
CA PRO A 34 -14.42 -18.10 2.12
C PRO A 34 -12.91 -18.33 2.02
N ASN A 35 -12.39 -18.38 0.80
CA ASN A 35 -10.95 -18.43 0.52
C ASN A 35 -10.51 -17.20 -0.31
N PRO A 36 -10.52 -15.99 0.27
CA PRO A 36 -10.13 -14.78 -0.44
C PRO A 36 -8.61 -14.73 -0.68
N ASP A 37 -8.19 -13.96 -1.68
CA ASP A 37 -6.79 -13.57 -1.81
C ASP A 37 -6.35 -12.73 -0.60
N THR A 38 -5.06 -12.75 -0.29
CA THR A 38 -4.47 -12.03 0.84
C THR A 38 -3.45 -11.00 0.38
N ILE A 39 -3.06 -10.13 1.30
CA ILE A 39 -2.00 -9.15 1.09
C ILE A 39 -0.67 -9.81 0.72
N LEU A 40 0.05 -9.19 -0.22
CA LEU A 40 1.45 -9.54 -0.53
C LEU A 40 2.34 -8.36 -0.22
N THR A 41 3.56 -8.63 0.25
CA THR A 41 4.58 -7.62 0.54
C THR A 41 5.90 -8.02 -0.10
N ASN A 42 6.66 -7.03 -0.56
CA ASN A 42 7.97 -7.21 -1.16
C ASN A 42 8.95 -6.19 -0.57
N GLU A 43 9.90 -6.65 0.23
CA GLU A 43 10.95 -5.83 0.84
C GLU A 43 12.17 -5.83 -0.09
N ILE A 44 12.36 -4.74 -0.84
CA ILE A 44 13.45 -4.62 -1.82
C ILE A 44 14.67 -3.91 -1.18
N GLY A 45 14.40 -2.97 -0.26
CA GLY A 45 15.39 -2.24 0.52
C GLY A 45 15.74 -2.91 1.85
N CYS A 46 16.20 -2.12 2.81
CA CYS A 46 16.45 -2.58 4.19
C CYS A 46 15.21 -2.42 5.08
N ASP A 47 14.03 -2.55 4.49
CA ASP A 47 12.74 -2.33 5.13
C ASP A 47 12.31 -3.58 5.92
N ILE A 48 11.54 -3.37 6.99
CA ILE A 48 11.00 -4.45 7.81
C ILE A 48 9.50 -4.23 7.96
N LEU A 49 8.73 -4.93 7.13
CA LEU A 49 7.29 -4.85 7.08
C LEU A 49 6.65 -5.85 8.04
N SER A 50 5.71 -5.38 8.84
CA SER A 50 4.83 -6.19 9.68
C SER A 50 3.39 -5.97 9.28
N VAL A 51 2.66 -7.07 9.07
CA VAL A 51 1.25 -7.04 8.69
C VAL A 51 0.40 -7.51 9.87
N ASN A 52 -0.55 -6.69 10.28
CA ASN A 52 -1.62 -7.07 11.19
C ASN A 52 -2.93 -7.20 10.38
N VAL A 53 -3.61 -8.34 10.54
CA VAL A 53 -4.89 -8.63 9.89
C VAL A 53 -5.95 -8.78 10.97
N HIS A 54 -7.06 -8.08 10.83
CA HIS A 54 -8.18 -8.14 11.75
C HIS A 54 -9.51 -8.29 10.99
N ASP A 55 -10.32 -9.24 11.42
CA ASP A 55 -11.60 -9.56 10.79
C ASP A 55 -12.76 -9.20 11.71
N ASP A 56 -13.68 -8.38 11.20
CA ASP A 56 -14.97 -8.12 11.81
C ASP A 56 -16.08 -8.84 11.03
N THR A 57 -16.78 -9.78 11.67
CA THR A 57 -17.86 -10.57 11.04
C THR A 57 -19.23 -10.01 11.41
N TYR A 58 -20.06 -9.81 10.40
CA TYR A 58 -21.44 -9.31 10.50
C TYR A 58 -22.39 -10.32 9.89
N THR A 59 -23.40 -10.75 10.62
CA THR A 59 -24.47 -11.60 10.10
C THR A 59 -25.49 -10.76 9.32
N ALA A 60 -25.96 -11.26 8.18
CA ALA A 60 -27.02 -10.62 7.42
C ALA A 60 -28.34 -11.41 7.57
N ASP A 61 -29.49 -10.71 7.47
CA ASP A 61 -30.82 -11.30 7.62
C ASP A 61 -31.43 -11.80 6.28
N ALA A 62 -30.65 -11.77 5.19
CA ALA A 62 -31.10 -12.03 3.80
C ALA A 62 -30.26 -13.11 3.09
N ASP A 63 -30.13 -13.07 1.76
CA ASP A 63 -29.46 -14.10 0.93
C ASP A 63 -27.94 -14.25 1.17
N GLU A 64 -27.32 -13.34 1.93
CA GLU A 64 -25.91 -13.41 2.34
C GLU A 64 -25.83 -14.13 3.71
N CYS A 65 -25.03 -15.19 3.81
CA CYS A 65 -24.80 -15.91 5.05
C CYS A 65 -24.13 -15.01 6.11
N TYR A 66 -23.10 -14.27 5.71
CA TYR A 66 -22.45 -13.25 6.54
C TYR A 66 -21.48 -12.40 5.71
N LYS A 67 -21.03 -11.30 6.28
CA LYS A 67 -20.04 -10.39 5.70
C LYS A 67 -18.84 -10.27 6.62
N ILE A 68 -17.63 -10.34 6.07
CA ILE A 68 -16.39 -10.05 6.79
C ILE A 68 -15.82 -8.72 6.28
N LEU A 69 -15.50 -7.81 7.20
CA LEU A 69 -14.63 -6.66 6.94
C LEU A 69 -13.23 -7.02 7.43
N ARG A 70 -12.33 -7.33 6.49
CA ARG A 70 -10.95 -7.69 6.80
C ARG A 70 -10.07 -6.47 6.65
N ARG A 71 -9.52 -5.99 7.76
CA ARG A 71 -8.63 -4.83 7.80
C ARG A 71 -7.18 -5.28 7.89
N TYR A 72 -6.39 -4.78 6.97
CA TYR A 72 -4.93 -4.92 6.93
C TYR A 72 -4.29 -3.63 7.45
N ARG A 73 -3.36 -3.77 8.40
CA ARG A 73 -2.45 -2.71 8.82
C ARG A 73 -1.02 -3.14 8.55
N VAL A 74 -0.28 -2.35 7.79
CA VAL A 74 1.11 -2.62 7.47
C VAL A 74 1.98 -1.55 8.09
N ILE A 75 3.01 -1.97 8.83
CA ILE A 75 4.00 -1.09 9.44
C ILE A 75 5.37 -1.43 8.87
N ASN A 76 6.08 -0.44 8.35
CA ASN A 76 7.53 -0.49 8.15
C ASN A 76 8.22 0.02 9.41
N TRP A 77 8.83 -0.90 10.17
CA TRP A 77 9.49 -0.55 11.44
C TRP A 77 10.73 0.31 11.26
N CYS A 78 11.32 0.33 10.06
CA CYS A 78 12.46 1.18 9.74
C CYS A 78 12.05 2.63 9.45
N GLU A 79 10.75 2.91 9.28
CA GLU A 79 10.25 4.21 8.83
C GLU A 79 9.24 4.83 9.80
N TRP A 80 8.40 4.01 10.44
CA TRP A 80 7.34 4.49 11.30
C TRP A 80 7.86 5.07 12.62
N ASP A 81 7.37 6.26 12.98
CA ASP A 81 7.76 7.02 14.18
C ASP A 81 7.08 6.54 15.48
N GLY A 82 6.20 5.54 15.39
CA GLY A 82 5.46 4.98 16.53
C GLY A 82 4.20 5.77 16.93
N ILE A 83 3.89 6.88 16.27
CA ILE A 83 2.75 7.75 16.62
C ILE A 83 1.89 8.15 15.41
N SER A 84 2.47 8.18 14.21
CA SER A 84 1.80 8.57 12.98
C SER A 84 0.69 7.60 12.64
N THR A 85 -0.48 8.14 12.30
CA THR A 85 -1.64 7.35 11.92
C THR A 85 -1.44 6.69 10.55
N PRO A 86 -2.09 5.54 10.28
CA PRO A 86 -1.94 4.88 8.99
C PRO A 86 -2.50 5.74 7.86
N ILE A 87 -1.83 5.69 6.70
CA ILE A 87 -2.36 6.19 5.45
C ILE A 87 -3.36 5.16 4.92
N VAL A 88 -4.60 5.59 4.76
CA VAL A 88 -5.70 4.73 4.30
C VAL A 88 -5.70 4.68 2.77
N ILE A 89 -5.64 3.46 2.24
CA ILE A 89 -5.79 3.17 0.81
C ILE A 89 -7.26 2.86 0.52
N SER A 90 -7.83 3.53 -0.48
CA SER A 90 -9.20 3.32 -0.91
C SER A 90 -9.36 1.96 -1.57
N ARG A 91 -10.58 1.42 -1.51
CA ARG A 91 -10.98 0.28 -2.34
C ARG A 91 -11.28 0.68 -3.78
N ASP A 92 -11.47 1.96 -4.03
CA ASP A 92 -11.79 2.55 -5.34
C ASP A 92 -10.74 3.64 -5.63
N GLU A 93 -9.54 3.23 -6.03
CA GLU A 93 -8.43 4.13 -6.35
C GLU A 93 -8.47 4.57 -7.84
N ASP A 94 -9.28 3.94 -8.68
CA ASP A 94 -9.39 4.25 -10.11
C ASP A 94 -10.65 5.08 -10.45
N CYS A 95 -11.64 5.12 -9.55
CA CYS A 95 -12.85 5.95 -9.55
C CYS A 95 -13.89 5.55 -10.56
N ASP A 96 -14.04 4.25 -10.75
CA ASP A 96 -15.06 3.67 -11.58
C ASP A 96 -16.39 3.41 -10.83
N ASN A 97 -16.41 3.67 -9.50
CA ASN A 97 -17.51 3.37 -8.55
C ASN A 97 -17.74 1.87 -8.29
N ASN A 98 -16.75 1.03 -8.54
CA ASN A 98 -16.77 -0.41 -8.24
C ASN A 98 -15.71 -0.75 -7.16
N PRO A 99 -15.89 -0.30 -5.91
CA PRO A 99 -14.87 -0.47 -4.88
C PRO A 99 -14.50 -1.93 -4.63
N GLY A 100 -13.21 -2.24 -4.71
CA GLY A 100 -12.64 -3.55 -4.39
C GLY A 100 -12.79 -4.56 -5.52
N ASP A 101 -13.06 -4.13 -6.75
CA ASP A 101 -13.09 -4.98 -7.93
C ASP A 101 -11.68 -5.46 -8.35
N GLU A 102 -10.65 -4.68 -8.03
CA GLU A 102 -9.26 -4.99 -8.29
C GLU A 102 -8.31 -4.78 -7.10
N ALA A 103 -7.09 -5.31 -7.25
CA ALA A 103 -6.05 -5.20 -6.24
C ALA A 103 -5.34 -3.85 -6.37
N VAL A 104 -4.84 -3.34 -5.24
CA VAL A 104 -4.14 -2.06 -5.19
C VAL A 104 -2.70 -2.26 -4.79
N TRP A 105 -1.78 -1.72 -5.56
CA TRP A 105 -0.36 -1.68 -5.24
C TRP A 105 0.01 -0.34 -4.60
N VAL A 106 0.74 -0.41 -3.49
CA VAL A 106 1.46 0.71 -2.90
C VAL A 106 2.94 0.43 -3.04
N MET A 107 3.67 1.37 -3.64
CA MET A 107 5.09 1.23 -3.92
C MET A 107 5.84 2.43 -3.35
N VAL A 108 6.71 2.19 -2.37
CA VAL A 108 7.63 3.20 -1.86
C VAL A 108 8.97 2.98 -2.54
N ARG A 109 9.51 4.02 -3.17
CA ARG A 109 10.75 3.95 -3.95
C ARG A 109 11.89 4.69 -3.25
N PRO A 110 13.17 4.37 -3.56
CA PRO A 110 14.34 5.00 -2.92
C PRO A 110 14.44 6.52 -3.09
N ASN A 111 13.72 7.09 -4.06
CA ASN A 111 13.63 8.53 -4.28
C ASN A 111 12.66 9.25 -3.31
N GLY A 112 12.08 8.54 -2.35
CA GLY A 112 11.10 9.06 -1.39
C GLY A 112 9.70 9.25 -1.98
N VAL A 113 9.44 8.74 -3.18
CA VAL A 113 8.12 8.82 -3.81
C VAL A 113 7.36 7.54 -3.53
N THR A 114 6.11 7.72 -3.09
CA THR A 114 5.13 6.65 -2.98
C THR A 114 4.23 6.71 -4.20
N TYR A 115 3.92 5.55 -4.77
CA TYR A 115 2.98 5.37 -5.86
C TYR A 115 1.84 4.46 -5.42
N VAL A 116 0.63 4.77 -5.87
CA VAL A 116 -0.55 3.92 -5.76
C VAL A 116 -0.97 3.55 -7.18
N ASP A 117 -1.13 2.27 -7.44
CA ASP A 117 -1.15 1.73 -8.81
C ASP A 117 -1.95 0.42 -8.92
N ARG A 118 -2.33 0.09 -10.17
CA ARG A 118 -2.98 -1.15 -10.57
C ARG A 118 -2.01 -2.32 -10.64
N ASP A 119 -0.76 -2.05 -11.01
CA ASP A 119 0.31 -3.03 -11.02
C ASP A 119 1.56 -2.53 -10.28
N ASN A 120 2.64 -3.30 -10.32
CA ASN A 120 3.86 -2.98 -9.61
C ASN A 120 4.87 -2.20 -10.46
N ASN A 121 4.42 -1.42 -11.45
CA ASN A 121 5.29 -0.71 -12.38
C ASN A 121 4.79 0.69 -12.73
N GLU A 122 5.22 1.66 -11.93
CA GLU A 122 4.86 3.07 -12.05
C GLU A 122 5.34 3.78 -13.35
N ASN A 123 6.15 3.09 -14.16
CA ASN A 123 6.80 3.63 -15.37
C ASN A 123 6.16 3.13 -16.67
N ASN A 124 5.01 2.44 -16.59
CA ASN A 124 4.29 1.95 -17.75
C ASN A 124 3.13 2.91 -18.14
N ASN A 125 2.14 2.41 -18.90
CA ASN A 125 0.92 3.14 -19.24
C ASN A 125 -0.35 2.47 -18.67
N ASN A 126 -0.17 1.63 -17.65
CA ASN A 126 -1.23 0.92 -16.96
C ASN A 126 -1.23 1.33 -15.49
N PRO A 127 -2.24 2.07 -15.03
CA PRO A 127 -3.49 2.40 -15.72
C PRO A 127 -3.33 3.62 -16.66
N PRO A 128 -4.21 3.76 -17.67
CA PRO A 128 -4.16 4.89 -18.61
C PRO A 128 -4.53 6.21 -17.92
N VAL A 129 -4.00 7.33 -18.44
CA VAL A 129 -4.33 8.69 -17.96
C VAL A 129 -5.84 8.87 -17.80
N GLY A 130 -6.26 9.34 -16.63
CA GLY A 130 -7.67 9.64 -16.35
C GLY A 130 -8.30 8.75 -15.27
N THR A 131 -7.66 7.65 -14.93
CA THR A 131 -8.04 6.73 -13.84
C THR A 131 -7.19 7.08 -12.61
N SER A 132 -7.77 7.59 -11.51
CA SER A 132 -6.96 8.03 -10.35
C SER A 132 -7.82 8.43 -9.14
N ARG A 133 -7.30 8.18 -7.92
CA ARG A 133 -7.63 8.53 -6.51
C ARG A 133 -8.80 9.47 -6.15
N CYS A 134 -9.80 9.65 -6.97
CA CYS A 134 -11.08 10.34 -6.74
C CYS A 134 -10.92 11.75 -6.18
N THR A 135 -9.78 12.36 -6.49
CA THR A 135 -9.42 13.71 -6.11
C THR A 135 -9.43 14.60 -7.35
N SER A 136 -9.48 15.92 -7.13
CA SER A 136 -9.30 16.90 -8.20
C SER A 136 -7.84 17.09 -8.61
N LEU A 137 -6.92 16.26 -8.10
CA LEU A 137 -5.49 16.38 -8.38
C LEU A 137 -5.16 15.90 -9.81
N PRO A 138 -4.04 16.38 -10.39
CA PRO A 138 -3.58 15.90 -11.69
C PRO A 138 -3.41 14.39 -11.72
N LYS A 139 -4.01 13.75 -12.73
CA LYS A 139 -4.02 12.29 -12.91
C LYS A 139 -2.76 11.86 -13.66
N PRO A 140 -1.91 10.99 -13.08
CA PRO A 140 -0.73 10.49 -13.76
C PRO A 140 -1.09 9.52 -14.90
N ASN A 141 -0.10 9.21 -15.73
CA ASN A 141 -0.12 8.08 -16.64
C ASN A 141 0.66 6.93 -16.01
N GLY A 142 0.15 5.70 -16.05
CA GLY A 142 0.87 4.52 -15.56
C GLY A 142 0.86 4.31 -14.05
N HIS A 143 0.08 5.09 -13.31
CA HIS A 143 -0.26 4.85 -11.89
C HIS A 143 -1.46 5.73 -11.53
N TRP A 144 -2.20 5.36 -10.47
CA TRP A 144 -3.35 6.14 -9.99
C TRP A 144 -2.94 7.40 -9.25
N ALA A 145 -1.93 7.33 -8.38
CA ALA A 145 -1.50 8.51 -7.62
C ALA A 145 -0.03 8.41 -7.21
N ARG A 146 0.56 9.56 -6.85
CA ARG A 146 1.91 9.63 -6.31
C ARG A 146 2.07 10.74 -5.26
N SER A 147 2.99 10.55 -4.32
CA SER A 147 3.19 11.46 -3.18
C SER A 147 3.64 12.87 -3.57
N THR A 148 4.33 13.03 -4.70
CA THR A 148 4.77 14.36 -5.20
C THR A 148 3.62 15.25 -5.67
N ILE A 149 2.45 14.67 -5.94
CA ILE A 149 1.22 15.41 -6.30
C ILE A 149 0.22 15.35 -5.15
N ASN A 150 0.00 14.15 -4.58
CA ASN A 150 -0.86 13.93 -3.45
C ASN A 150 -0.02 13.70 -2.18
N THR A 151 0.27 14.77 -1.45
CA THR A 151 1.15 14.72 -0.27
C THR A 151 0.62 13.86 0.87
N GLU A 152 -0.67 13.50 0.89
CA GLU A 152 -1.24 12.54 1.86
C GLU A 152 -0.71 11.11 1.65
N LEU A 153 -0.11 10.83 0.49
CA LEU A 153 0.59 9.58 0.21
C LEU A 153 2.08 9.63 0.58
N THR A 154 2.57 10.72 1.18
CA THR A 154 3.95 10.75 1.67
C THR A 154 4.09 9.68 2.73
N SER A 155 4.88 8.65 2.43
CA SER A 155 5.02 7.51 3.32
C SER A 155 5.46 7.93 4.73
N VAL A 156 4.78 7.34 5.71
CA VAL A 156 5.12 7.37 7.14
C VAL A 156 5.38 5.96 7.65
N GLY A 157 5.55 4.99 6.75
CA GLY A 157 5.73 3.59 7.09
C GLY A 157 4.50 2.93 7.72
N HIS A 158 3.30 3.50 7.59
CA HIS A 158 2.09 2.94 8.20
C HIS A 158 0.92 3.04 7.21
N TRP A 159 0.34 1.89 6.84
CA TRP A 159 -0.68 1.75 5.81
C TRP A 159 -1.88 0.99 6.34
N GLU A 160 -3.08 1.35 5.90
CA GLU A 160 -4.32 0.64 6.22
C GLU A 160 -5.17 0.43 4.96
N TYR A 161 -5.76 -0.77 4.84
CA TYR A 161 -6.72 -1.12 3.79
C TYR A 161 -7.78 -2.04 4.38
N THR A 162 -9.02 -1.91 3.92
CA THR A 162 -10.12 -2.81 4.32
C THR A 162 -10.63 -3.54 3.10
N GLN A 163 -10.56 -4.87 3.11
CA GLN A 163 -11.17 -5.77 2.13
C GLN A 163 -12.58 -6.15 2.60
N VAL A 164 -13.53 -6.24 1.67
CA VAL A 164 -14.86 -6.77 1.95
C VAL A 164 -14.98 -8.18 1.37
N ILE A 165 -15.42 -9.11 2.22
CA ILE A 165 -15.67 -10.50 1.83
C ILE A 165 -17.15 -10.79 2.09
N LYS A 166 -17.87 -11.16 1.03
CA LYS A 166 -19.29 -11.54 1.11
C LYS A 166 -19.41 -13.06 1.02
N VAL A 167 -20.21 -13.66 1.90
CA VAL A 167 -20.42 -15.11 1.97
C VAL A 167 -21.90 -15.43 2.04
#